data_AF-A0A525W3G2-F1
#
_entry.id   AF-A0A525W3G2-F1
#
_cell.length_a   1.000
_cell.length_b   1.000
_cell.length_c   1.000
_cell.angle_alpha   90.00
_cell.angle_beta   90.00
_cell.angle_gamma   90.00
#
_symmetry.space_group_name_H-M   'P 1'
#
loop_
_entity.id
_entity.type
_entity.pdbx_description
1 polymer ?
#
loop_
_entity_poly.entity_id
_entity_poly.type
_entity_poly.pdbx_seq_one_letter_code
_entity_poly.pdbx_strand_id
1 'polypeptide(L)' 'MAQVRKLPRREDVYWVALDPTIGSEIKKTRPAVIVSNNSCNAFGSRVVVLPLTSNVDWCIPFTMLQ' A
#
# COMPACT_ATOMS: atom_id res chain seq x y z
N MET A 1 -26.33 10.75 2.55
CA MET A 1 -25.59 9.46 2.56
C MET A 1 -24.27 9.69 3.27
N ALA A 2 -24.19 9.38 4.56
CA ALA A 2 -22.96 9.54 5.33
C ALA A 2 -21.94 8.51 4.82
N GLN A 3 -20.82 8.97 4.27
CA GLN A 3 -19.73 8.08 3.89
C GLN A 3 -19.13 7.51 5.18
N VAL A 4 -19.54 6.28 5.54
CA VAL A 4 -18.94 5.54 6.64
C VAL A 4 -17.45 5.49 6.35
N ARG A 5 -16.63 6.11 7.19
CA ARG A 5 -15.16 6.04 7.07
C ARG A 5 -14.78 4.57 7.30
N LYS A 6 -14.70 3.80 6.22
CA LYS A 6 -14.20 2.43 6.26
C LYS A 6 -12.73 2.50 6.64
N LEU A 7 -12.38 2.02 7.83
CA LEU A 7 -10.99 1.90 8.25
C LEU A 7 -10.28 0.92 7.30
N PRO A 8 -9.06 1.25 6.84
CA PRO A 8 -8.27 0.36 5.99
C PRO A 8 -8.04 -0.97 6.71
N ARG A 9 -8.50 -2.08 6.13
CA ARG A 9 -8.27 -3.42 6.67
C ARG A 9 -7.14 -4.11 5.95
N ARG A 10 -6.45 -5.01 6.64
CA ARG A 10 -5.51 -5.94 6.02
C ARG A 10 -6.19 -6.64 4.85
N GLU A 11 -5.48 -6.80 3.75
CA GLU A 11 -5.94 -7.38 2.48
C GLU A 11 -6.84 -6.47 1.61
N ASP A 12 -7.28 -5.31 2.10
CA ASP A 12 -7.94 -4.33 1.23
C ASP A 12 -6.91 -3.69 0.28
N VAL A 13 -7.34 -3.43 -0.96
CA VAL A 13 -6.54 -2.75 -2.00
C VAL A 13 -6.95 -1.29 -2.08
N TYR A 14 -5.97 -0.39 -2.03
CA TYR A 14 -6.18 1.05 -2.14
C TYR A 14 -5.28 1.67 -3.21
N TRP A 15 -5.77 2.73 -3.85
CA TRP A 15 -4.92 3.60 -4.66
C TRP A 15 -4.11 4.50 -3.72
N VAL A 16 -2.79 4.36 -3.75
CA VAL A 16 -1.89 5.14 -2.89
C VAL A 16 -1.05 6.05 -3.78
N ALA A 17 -1.11 7.35 -3.49
CA ALA A 17 -0.18 8.32 -4.06
C ALA A 17 1.13 8.26 -3.27
N LEU A 18 2.20 7.81 -3.92
CA LEU A 18 3.52 7.66 -3.31
C LEU A 18 4.39 8.91 -3.48
N ASP A 19 3.87 10.01 -4.01
CA ASP A 19 4.62 11.26 -4.17
C ASP A 19 4.52 12.13 -2.89
N PRO A 20 5.60 12.78 -2.40
CA PRO A 20 6.95 12.86 -2.94
C PRO A 20 7.89 11.75 -2.43
N THR A 21 8.64 11.15 -3.34
CA THR A 21 9.65 10.13 -3.01
C THR A 21 11.09 10.61 -3.18
N ILE A 22 12.00 10.01 -2.40
CA ILE A 22 13.42 10.36 -2.38
C ILE A 22 14.19 9.30 -3.19
N GLY A 23 14.91 9.72 -4.23
CA GLY A 23 15.74 8.82 -5.04
C GLY A 23 14.98 8.03 -6.11
N SER A 24 15.23 6.71 -6.20
CA SER A 24 14.69 5.78 -7.21
C SER A 24 13.32 5.18 -6.86
N GLU A 25 12.74 5.61 -5.75
CA GLU A 25 11.42 5.17 -5.29
C GLU A 25 10.30 5.56 -6.29
N ILE A 26 9.21 4.77 -6.29
CA ILE A 26 8.16 4.84 -7.32
C ILE A 26 7.34 6.15 -7.20
N LYS A 27 7.50 7.06 -8.18
CA LYS A 27 6.78 8.35 -8.30
C LYS A 27 5.43 8.26 -9.04
N LYS A 28 4.58 7.29 -8.68
CA LYS A 28 3.29 7.08 -9.35
C LYS A 28 2.23 6.66 -8.36
N THR A 29 0.99 7.12 -8.58
CA THR A 29 -0.19 6.58 -7.90
C THR A 29 -0.43 5.17 -8.42
N ARG A 30 -0.33 4.17 -7.53
CA ARG A 30 -0.46 2.75 -7.88
C ARG A 30 -1.36 2.03 -6.87
N PRO A 31 -1.99 0.91 -7.29
CA PRO A 31 -2.69 0.08 -6.33
C PRO A 31 -1.68 -0.54 -5.36
N ALA A 32 -2.00 -0.49 -4.08
CA ALA A 32 -1.22 -1.09 -3.01
C ALA A 32 -2.12 -1.90 -2.09
N VAL A 33 -1.59 -3.03 -1.59
CA VAL A 33 -2.28 -3.92 -0.64
C VAL A 33 -1.90 -3.53 0.77
N ILE A 34 -2.87 -3.44 1.67
CA ILE A 34 -2.58 -3.21 3.10
C ILE A 34 -2.12 -4.52 3.74
N VAL A 35 -0.90 -4.49 4.29
CA VAL A 35 -0.32 -5.62 5.02
C VAL A 35 -0.30 -5.42 6.53
N SER A 36 -0.45 -4.18 7.00
CA SER A 36 -0.52 -3.89 8.43
C SER A 36 -1.78 -4.46 9.07
N ASN A 37 -1.64 -4.88 10.34
CA ASN A 37 -2.73 -5.45 11.13
C ASN A 37 -3.88 -4.44 11.33
N ASN A 38 -5.12 -4.93 11.33
CA ASN A 38 -6.33 -4.15 11.58
C ASN A 38 -6.28 -3.36 12.90
N SER A 39 -5.69 -3.93 13.96
CA SER A 39 -5.51 -3.20 15.23
C SER A 39 -4.57 -2.01 15.07
N CYS A 40 -3.47 -2.17 14.33
CA CYS A 40 -2.56 -1.06 14.02
C CYS A 40 -3.21 -0.03 13.10
N ASN A 41 -4.07 -0.45 12.17
CA ASN A 41 -4.80 0.48 11.29
C ASN A 41 -5.92 1.25 12.02
N ALA A 42 -6.44 0.70 13.12
CA ALA A 42 -7.47 1.34 13.94
C ALA A 42 -6.90 2.34 14.95
N PHE A 43 -5.72 2.05 15.53
CA PHE A 43 -5.11 2.87 16.58
C PHE A 43 -3.86 3.64 16.15
N GLY A 44 -3.23 3.24 15.06
CA GLY A 44 -1.98 3.83 14.56
C GLY A 44 -2.21 4.91 13.52
N SER A 45 -1.36 5.94 13.55
CA SER A 45 -1.38 7.03 12.56
C SER A 45 -0.78 6.66 11.20
N ARG A 46 -0.35 5.41 11.02
CA ARG A 46 0.36 4.92 9.82
C ARG A 46 -0.14 3.53 9.44
N VAL A 47 -0.24 3.30 8.14
CA VAL A 47 -0.63 2.01 7.52
C VAL A 47 0.55 1.54 6.68
N VAL A 48 0.89 0.26 6.76
CA VAL A 48 1.94 -0.35 5.94
C VAL A 48 1.28 -0.97 4.73
N VAL A 49 1.74 -0.56 3.54
CA VAL A 49 1.20 -0.99 2.26
C VAL A 49 2.31 -1.54 1.38
N LEU A 50 1.96 -2.49 0.51
CA LEU A 50 2.85 -3.01 -0.53
C LEU A 50 2.34 -2.57 -1.90
N PRO A 51 3.12 -1.78 -2.66
CA PRO A 51 2.72 -1.36 -4.00
C PRO A 51 2.78 -2.54 -4.97
N LEU A 52 1.78 -2.65 -5.84
CA LEU A 52 1.76 -3.66 -6.90
C LEU A 52 2.47 -3.12 -8.15
N THR A 53 3.37 -3.93 -8.70
CA THR A 53 4.02 -3.69 -10.00
C THR A 53 3.42 -4.60 -11.07
N SER A 54 3.26 -4.07 -12.29
CA SER A 54 2.79 -4.83 -13.45
C SER A 54 3.93 -5.49 -14.23
N ASN A 55 5.20 -5.25 -13.86
CA ASN A 55 6.34 -5.93 -14.46
C ASN A 55 6.61 -7.22 -13.70
N VAL A 56 6.44 -8.36 -14.38
CA VAL A 56 6.55 -9.72 -13.82
C VAL A 56 7.82 -10.43 -14.30
N ASP A 57 8.65 -9.77 -15.11
CA ASP A 57 9.79 -10.36 -15.83
C ASP A 57 10.92 -10.79 -14.88
N TRP A 58 10.93 -10.27 -13.65
CA TRP A 58 12.00 -10.48 -12.68
C TRP A 58 11.45 -10.86 -11.30
N CYS A 59 10.90 -12.07 -11.21
CA CYS A 59 10.35 -12.63 -9.97
C CYS A 59 11.46 -13.17 -9.05
N ILE A 60 12.09 -12.28 -8.28
CA ILE A 60 12.94 -12.65 -7.13
C ILE A 60 12.03 -12.80 -5.90
N PRO A 61 12.24 -13.78 -5.01
CA PRO A 61 11.38 -13.98 -3.83
C PRO A 61 11.18 -12.72 -2.96
N PHE A 62 12.12 -11.78 -2.98
CA PHE A 62 12.09 -10.55 -2.17
C PHE A 62 11.46 -9.32 -2.85
N THR A 63 11.26 -9.33 -4.18
CA THR A 63 10.78 -8.15 -4.94
C THR A 63 9.29 -7.85 -4.76
N MET A 64 8.55 -8.75 -4.12
CA MET A 64 7.12 -8.56 -3.81
C MET A 64 6.86 -7.68 -2.57
N LEU A 65 7.89 -7.07 -1.96
CA LEU A 65 7.80 -6.46 -0.62
C LEU A 65 8.27 -5.00 -0.48
N GLN A 66 8.48 -4.24 -1.56
CA GLN A 66 8.97 -2.85 -1.43
C GLN A 66 8.13 -1.82 -2.19
#